data_AF-A0A417GRE1-F1
#
_entry.id   AF-A0A417GRE1-F1
#
_cell.length_a   1.000
_cell.length_b   1.000
_cell.length_c   1.000
_cell.angle_alpha   90.00
_cell.angle_beta   90.00
_cell.angle_gamma   90.00
#
_symmetry.space_group_name_H-M   'P 1'
#
loop_
_entity.id
_entity.type
_entity.pdbx_description
1 polymer ?
#
loop_
_entity_poly.entity_id
_entity_poly.type
_entity_poly.pdbx_seq_one_letter_code
_entity_poly.pdbx_strand_id
1 'polypeptide(L)'
;MTAKEYLNQARHLDALINCRLREIDYWRDLSSSVSGSNFEPHYNPNKPTEAPFVRCLEKIDAIQRDVAEKVAYLVCLKETINAAIDRLASREEQLVLRYRYLDNCSWEEISRMLNVSLRTVHRIHGSALQNFSVPD
;
A
#
# COMPACT_ATOMS: atom_id res chain seq x y z
N MET A 1 -10.94 -6.25 17.04
CA MET A 1 -10.33 -6.37 15.70
C MET A 1 -10.67 -7.75 15.16
N THR A 2 -11.28 -7.82 13.98
CA THR A 2 -11.59 -9.10 13.33
C THR A 2 -10.38 -9.63 12.55
N ALA A 3 -10.34 -10.95 12.28
CA ALA A 3 -9.30 -11.55 11.43
C ALA A 3 -9.21 -10.87 10.06
N LYS A 4 -10.37 -10.54 9.47
CA LYS A 4 -10.45 -9.84 8.18
C LYS A 4 -9.91 -8.42 8.25
N GLU A 5 -10.20 -7.67 9.32
CA GLU A 5 -9.64 -6.33 9.53
C GLU A 5 -8.13 -6.37 9.67
N TYR A 6 -7.62 -7.28 10.50
CA TYR A 6 -6.19 -7.47 10.71
C TYR A 6 -5.45 -7.79 9.41
N LEU A 7 -5.91 -8.79 8.66
CA LEU A 7 -5.29 -9.19 7.40
C LEU A 7 -5.35 -8.09 6.31
N ASN A 8 -6.39 -7.25 6.32
CA ASN A 8 -6.49 -6.14 5.37
C ASN A 8 -5.52 -4.98 5.67
N GLN A 9 -4.93 -4.90 6.87
CA GLN A 9 -3.97 -3.85 7.21
C GLN A 9 -2.81 -3.80 6.20
N ALA A 10 -2.30 -4.96 5.78
CA ALA A 10 -1.23 -5.03 4.78
C ALA A 10 -1.66 -4.45 3.42
N ARG A 11 -2.88 -4.81 2.93
CA ARG A 11 -3.42 -4.26 1.67
C ARG A 11 -3.65 -2.75 1.75
N HIS A 12 -4.17 -2.27 2.87
CA HIS A 12 -4.41 -0.83 3.07
C HIS A 12 -3.10 -0.04 3.13
N LEU A 13 -2.10 -0.56 3.85
CA LEU A 13 -0.80 0.06 3.95
C LEU A 13 -0.06 0.06 2.60
N ASP A 14 -0.12 -1.04 1.85
CA ASP A 14 0.42 -1.12 0.49
C ASP A 14 -0.25 -0.10 -0.46
N ALA A 15 -1.58 0.01 -0.42
CA ALA A 15 -2.30 1.02 -1.18
C ALA A 15 -1.90 2.45 -0.79
N LEU A 16 -1.69 2.72 0.49
CA LEU A 16 -1.23 4.02 0.99
C LEU A 16 0.18 4.34 0.50
N ILE A 17 1.11 3.38 0.55
CA ILE A 17 2.47 3.52 0.01
C ILE A 17 2.39 3.86 -1.48
N ASN A 18 1.56 3.15 -2.24
CA ASN A 18 1.38 3.41 -3.67
C ASN A 18 0.80 4.81 -3.93
N CYS A 19 -0.12 5.31 -3.09
CA CYS A 19 -0.58 6.70 -3.17
C CYS A 19 0.56 7.71 -2.95
N ARG A 20 1.41 7.47 -1.94
CA ARG A 20 2.57 8.34 -1.63
C ARG A 20 3.62 8.32 -2.73
N LEU A 21 3.86 7.17 -3.36
CA LEU A 21 4.76 7.07 -4.52
C LEU A 21 4.26 7.92 -5.69
N ARG A 22 2.96 7.89 -5.99
CA ARG A 22 2.37 8.78 -7.01
C ARG A 22 2.47 10.26 -6.63
N GLU A 23 2.39 10.57 -5.34
CA GLU A 23 2.59 11.94 -4.84
C GLU A 23 4.05 12.40 -5.07
N ILE A 24 5.03 11.54 -4.85
CA ILE A 24 6.44 11.83 -5.17
C ILE A 24 6.60 12.12 -6.67
N ASP A 25 6.00 11.32 -7.54
CA ASP A 25 6.07 11.53 -8.99
C ASP A 25 5.45 12.87 -9.39
N TYR A 26 4.29 13.22 -8.83
CA TYR A 26 3.68 14.54 -9.02
C TYR A 26 4.61 15.69 -8.64
N TRP A 27 5.27 15.62 -7.48
CA TRP A 27 6.17 16.69 -7.04
C TRP A 27 7.45 16.76 -7.89
N ARG A 28 7.93 15.62 -8.43
CA ARG A 28 9.06 15.58 -9.37
C ARG A 28 8.72 16.24 -10.69
N ASP A 29 7.54 15.95 -11.23
CA ASP A 29 7.03 16.57 -12.45
C ASP A 29 6.89 18.08 -12.26
N LEU A 30 6.31 18.51 -11.14
CA LEU A 30 6.17 19.92 -10.81
C LEU A 30 7.53 20.62 -10.66
N SER A 31 8.51 19.99 -10.00
CA SER A 31 9.86 20.56 -9.83
C SER A 31 10.60 20.75 -11.16
N SER A 32 10.29 19.91 -12.16
CA SER A 32 10.91 19.94 -13.48
C SER A 32 10.14 20.85 -14.45
N SER A 33 8.92 21.25 -14.10
CA SER A 33 8.08 22.10 -14.92
C SER A 33 8.55 23.56 -14.89
N VAL A 34 8.56 24.20 -16.07
CA VAL A 34 8.83 25.63 -16.18
C VAL A 34 7.55 26.39 -15.88
N SER A 35 7.59 27.30 -14.90
CA SER A 35 6.45 28.17 -14.61
C SER A 35 6.13 29.04 -15.83
N GLY A 36 4.84 29.16 -16.17
CA GLY A 36 4.39 30.03 -17.26
C GLY A 36 4.87 31.46 -17.06
N SER A 37 5.39 32.07 -18.13
CA SER A 37 5.81 33.48 -18.09
C SER A 37 4.57 34.37 -18.15
N ASN A 38 4.41 35.25 -17.17
CA ASN A 38 3.41 36.32 -17.22
C ASN A 38 4.09 37.60 -17.72
N PHE A 39 3.59 38.18 -18.82
CA PHE A 39 4.19 39.38 -19.45
C PHE A 39 3.68 40.71 -18.87
N GLU A 40 2.72 40.63 -17.94
CA GLU A 40 2.20 41.79 -17.21
C GLU A 40 3.24 42.35 -16.22
N PRO A 41 3.47 43.67 -16.18
CA PRO A 41 4.32 44.28 -15.16
C PRO A 41 3.71 44.10 -13.77
N HIS A 42 4.38 43.32 -12.92
CA HIS A 42 3.98 43.09 -11.53
C HIS A 42 5.11 43.47 -10.57
N TYR A 43 4.81 44.37 -9.63
CA TYR A 43 5.69 44.72 -8.52
C TYR A 43 5.17 44.04 -7.25
N ASN A 44 5.87 42.98 -6.82
CA ASN A 44 5.59 42.32 -5.54
C ASN A 44 6.82 42.46 -4.62
N PRO A 45 6.77 43.32 -3.58
CA PRO A 45 7.87 43.48 -2.62
C PRO A 45 8.09 42.25 -1.73
N ASN A 46 7.13 41.31 -1.68
CA ASN A 46 7.19 40.08 -0.90
C ASN A 46 7.43 38.84 -1.77
N LYS A 47 8.15 38.97 -2.90
CA LYS A 47 8.45 37.80 -3.74
C LYS A 47 9.29 36.78 -2.95
N PRO A 48 9.01 35.47 -3.07
CA PRO A 48 9.86 34.45 -2.47
C PRO A 48 11.30 34.59 -2.98
N THR A 49 12.27 34.60 -2.07
CA THR A 49 13.71 34.63 -2.42
C THR A 49 14.20 33.26 -2.88
N GLU A 50 13.57 32.19 -2.42
CA GLU A 50 13.92 30.82 -2.77
C GLU A 50 13.40 30.42 -4.15
N ALA A 51 14.14 29.55 -4.83
CA ALA A 51 13.73 29.03 -6.11
C ALA A 51 12.50 28.10 -5.95
N PRO A 52 11.50 28.16 -6.85
CA PRO A 52 10.25 27.40 -6.74
C PRO A 52 10.42 25.89 -6.56
N PHE A 53 11.50 25.31 -7.10
CA PHE A 53 11.79 23.88 -7.00
C PHE A 53 12.23 23.44 -5.58
N VAL A 54 12.76 24.35 -4.74
CA VAL A 54 13.26 24.02 -3.40
C VAL A 54 12.15 23.39 -2.55
N ARG A 55 10.97 24.01 -2.53
CA ARG A 55 9.79 23.48 -1.83
C ARG A 55 9.36 22.11 -2.34
N CYS A 56 9.50 21.86 -3.63
CA CYS A 56 9.17 20.56 -4.22
C CYS A 56 10.16 19.50 -3.72
N LEU A 57 11.46 19.82 -3.67
CA LEU A 57 12.50 18.92 -3.15
C LEU A 57 12.27 18.59 -1.67
N GLU A 58 11.95 19.58 -0.84
CA GLU A 58 11.62 19.36 0.59
C GLU A 58 10.41 18.45 0.76
N LYS A 59 9.37 18.62 -0.08
CA LYS A 59 8.19 17.74 -0.06
C LYS A 59 8.53 16.31 -0.49
N ILE A 60 9.30 16.15 -1.56
CA ILE A 60 9.76 14.83 -2.02
C ILE A 60 10.53 14.13 -0.92
N ASP A 61 11.51 14.80 -0.31
CA ASP A 61 12.36 14.25 0.75
C ASP A 61 11.53 13.84 1.98
N ALA A 62 10.57 14.67 2.41
CA ALA A 62 9.67 14.32 3.51
C ALA A 62 8.80 13.09 3.19
N ILE A 63 8.21 13.01 1.99
CA ILE A 63 7.36 11.88 1.59
C ILE A 63 8.21 10.61 1.43
N GLN A 64 9.44 10.72 0.91
CA GLN A 64 10.35 9.58 0.78
C GLN A 64 10.70 8.95 2.13
N ARG A 65 10.95 9.77 3.17
CA ARG A 65 11.16 9.25 4.54
C ARG A 65 9.93 8.53 5.07
N ASP A 66 8.73 9.13 4.94
CA ASP A 66 7.46 8.52 5.35
C ASP A 66 7.21 7.19 4.61
N VAL A 67 7.49 7.13 3.30
CA VAL A 67 7.38 5.90 2.50
C VAL A 67 8.36 4.84 3.01
N ALA A 68 9.62 5.20 3.27
CA ALA A 68 10.62 4.25 3.74
C ALA A 68 10.21 3.60 5.08
N GLU A 69 9.72 4.41 6.02
CA GLU A 69 9.21 3.93 7.31
C GLU A 69 7.99 2.99 7.12
N LYS A 70 7.04 3.37 6.25
CA LYS A 70 5.87 2.53 5.96
C LYS A 70 6.22 1.23 5.27
N VAL A 71 7.20 1.23 4.35
CA VAL A 71 7.67 0.01 3.69
C VAL A 71 8.31 -0.92 4.71
N ALA A 72 9.15 -0.41 5.61
CA ALA A 72 9.72 -1.20 6.70
C ALA A 72 8.62 -1.80 7.58
N TYR A 73 7.62 -1.00 7.96
CA TYR A 73 6.48 -1.47 8.73
C TYR A 73 5.64 -2.53 7.97
N LEU A 74 5.43 -2.35 6.65
CA LEU A 74 4.71 -3.30 5.82
C LEU A 74 5.44 -4.65 5.75
N VAL A 75 6.76 -4.65 5.64
CA VAL A 75 7.56 -5.88 5.66
C VAL A 75 7.35 -6.63 6.97
N CYS A 76 7.53 -5.96 8.11
CA CYS A 76 7.29 -6.57 9.43
C CYS A 76 5.85 -7.09 9.58
N LEU A 77 4.86 -6.31 9.13
CA LEU A 77 3.45 -6.70 9.20
C LEU A 77 3.16 -7.94 8.33
N LYS A 78 3.72 -8.01 7.11
CA LYS A 78 3.58 -9.18 6.23
C LYS A 78 4.24 -10.42 6.83
N GLU A 79 5.38 -10.27 7.51
CA GLU A 79 6.03 -11.37 8.24
C GLU A 79 5.17 -11.89 9.39
N THR A 80 4.62 -11.00 10.22
CA THR A 80 3.73 -11.38 11.32
C THR A 80 2.46 -12.06 10.81
N ILE A 81 1.85 -11.53 9.73
CA ILE A 81 0.69 -12.17 9.09
C ILE A 81 1.05 -13.55 8.56
N ASN A 82 2.20 -13.71 7.87
CA ASN A 82 2.64 -15.02 7.39
C ASN A 82 2.80 -16.02 8.53
N ALA A 83 3.48 -15.63 9.61
CA ALA A 83 3.67 -16.48 10.78
C ALA A 83 2.35 -16.86 11.46
N ALA A 84 1.35 -15.97 11.45
CA ALA A 84 0.01 -16.27 11.95
C ALA A 84 -0.74 -17.25 11.04
N ILE A 85 -0.63 -17.06 9.72
CA ILE A 85 -1.22 -17.96 8.73
C ILE A 85 -0.63 -19.37 8.87
N ASP A 86 0.68 -19.50 9.12
CA ASP A 86 1.37 -20.79 9.27
C ASP A 86 0.82 -21.67 10.39
N ARG A 87 0.12 -21.08 11.36
CA ARG A 87 -0.51 -21.79 12.48
C ARG A 87 -1.82 -22.46 12.09
N LEU A 88 -2.41 -22.14 10.94
CA LEU A 88 -3.60 -22.80 10.44
C LEU A 88 -3.28 -24.24 10.05
N ALA A 89 -4.13 -25.20 10.45
CA ALA A 89 -3.93 -26.61 10.13
C ALA A 89 -4.14 -26.92 8.63
N SER A 90 -5.07 -26.20 7.97
CA SER A 90 -5.42 -26.46 6.57
C SER A 90 -4.50 -25.72 5.61
N ARG A 91 -3.81 -26.46 4.73
CA ARG A 91 -2.96 -25.88 3.69
C ARG A 91 -3.74 -25.05 2.69
N GLU A 92 -4.97 -25.43 2.36
CA GLU A 92 -5.83 -24.66 1.46
C GLU A 92 -6.23 -23.31 2.08
N GLU A 93 -6.55 -23.29 3.37
CA GLU A 93 -6.85 -22.06 4.11
C GLU A 93 -5.64 -21.13 4.12
N GLN A 94 -4.45 -21.66 4.38
CA GLN A 94 -3.20 -20.89 4.32
C GLN A 94 -3.00 -20.24 2.96
N LEU A 95 -3.13 -21.02 1.87
CA LEU A 95 -2.94 -20.52 0.52
C LEU A 95 -3.95 -19.44 0.16
N VAL A 96 -5.23 -19.63 0.48
CA VAL A 96 -6.28 -18.64 0.20
C VAL A 96 -6.00 -17.33 0.92
N LEU A 97 -5.58 -17.36 2.19
CA LEU A 97 -5.26 -16.13 2.92
C LEU A 97 -4.02 -15.42 2.36
N ARG A 98 -2.96 -16.15 2.02
CA ARG A 98 -1.74 -15.55 1.43
C ARG A 98 -2.03 -14.90 0.09
N TYR A 99 -2.66 -15.64 -0.83
CA TYR A 99 -3.01 -15.09 -2.14
C TYR A 99 -3.93 -13.88 -2.01
N ARG A 100 -4.90 -13.93 -1.08
CA ARG A 100 -5.86 -12.84 -0.93
C ARG A 100 -5.24 -11.59 -0.30
N TYR A 101 -4.45 -11.74 0.76
CA TYR A 101 -4.07 -10.61 1.61
C TYR A 101 -2.61 -10.17 1.45
N LEU A 102 -1.72 -11.06 1.00
CA LEU A 102 -0.30 -10.75 0.82
C LEU A 102 0.06 -10.52 -0.66
N ASP A 103 -0.48 -11.35 -1.54
CA ASP A 103 -0.22 -11.27 -3.00
C ASP A 103 -1.27 -10.42 -3.74
N ASN A 104 -2.27 -9.92 -3.01
CA ASN A 104 -3.30 -9.01 -3.51
C ASN A 104 -4.19 -9.60 -4.63
N CYS A 105 -4.21 -10.91 -4.81
CA CYS A 105 -4.96 -11.58 -5.86
C CYS A 105 -6.49 -11.37 -5.74
N SER A 106 -7.13 -11.29 -6.90
CA SER A 106 -8.59 -11.39 -7.08
C SER A 106 -9.09 -12.80 -6.78
N TRP A 107 -10.39 -12.94 -6.53
CA TRP A 107 -10.98 -14.25 -6.25
C TRP A 107 -10.89 -15.17 -7.48
N GLU A 108 -10.97 -14.59 -8.67
CA GLU A 108 -10.87 -15.23 -9.97
C GLU A 108 -9.45 -15.75 -10.23
N GLU A 109 -8.41 -15.01 -9.83
CA GLU A 109 -7.02 -15.48 -9.85
C GLU A 109 -6.81 -16.64 -8.89
N ILE A 110 -7.29 -16.52 -7.65
CA ILE A 110 -7.17 -17.58 -6.64
C ILE A 110 -7.87 -18.85 -7.09
N SER A 111 -9.08 -18.73 -7.66
CA SER A 111 -9.84 -19.84 -8.21
C SER A 111 -9.07 -20.58 -9.30
N ARG A 112 -8.43 -19.85 -10.22
CA ARG A 112 -7.56 -20.42 -11.25
C ARG A 112 -6.31 -21.08 -10.67
N MET A 113 -5.63 -20.43 -9.73
CA MET A 113 -4.40 -20.95 -9.12
C MET A 113 -4.63 -22.23 -8.31
N LEU A 114 -5.79 -22.34 -7.65
CA LEU A 114 -6.17 -23.51 -6.85
C LEU A 114 -6.93 -24.58 -7.65
N ASN A 115 -7.29 -24.31 -8.91
CA ASN A 115 -8.14 -25.18 -9.74
C ASN A 115 -9.48 -25.55 -9.07
N VAL A 116 -10.12 -24.60 -8.39
CA VAL A 116 -11.42 -24.78 -7.74
C VAL A 116 -12.39 -23.67 -8.12
N SER A 117 -13.70 -23.91 -7.98
CA SER A 117 -14.72 -22.89 -8.26
C SER A 117 -14.61 -21.66 -7.34
N LEU A 118 -15.06 -20.49 -7.79
CA LEU A 118 -15.18 -19.28 -6.96
C LEU A 118 -15.95 -19.54 -5.66
N ARG A 119 -17.04 -20.33 -5.73
CA ARG A 119 -17.82 -20.72 -4.56
C ARG A 119 -16.98 -21.49 -3.54
N THR A 120 -16.11 -22.39 -4.02
CA THR A 120 -15.20 -23.15 -3.18
C THR A 120 -14.17 -22.23 -2.52
N VAL A 121 -13.59 -21.29 -3.26
CA VAL A 121 -12.64 -20.30 -2.70
C VAL A 121 -13.29 -19.50 -1.57
N HIS A 122 -14.51 -18.99 -1.77
CA HIS A 122 -15.21 -18.25 -0.72
C HIS A 122 -15.53 -19.10 0.51
N ARG A 123 -15.87 -20.38 0.32
CA ARG A 123 -16.09 -21.31 1.44
C ARG A 123 -14.80 -21.54 2.24
N ILE A 124 -13.68 -21.79 1.55
CA ILE A 124 -12.37 -21.96 2.19
C ILE A 124 -11.97 -20.67 2.91
N HIS A 125 -12.15 -19.51 2.28
CA HIS A 125 -11.88 -18.21 2.88
C HIS A 125 -12.70 -17.98 4.16
N GLY A 126 -13.99 -18.28 4.13
CA GLY A 126 -14.86 -18.18 5.31
C GLY A 126 -14.39 -19.05 6.47
N SER A 127 -14.03 -20.30 6.18
CA SER A 127 -13.45 -21.24 7.16
C SER A 127 -12.10 -20.74 7.70
N ALA A 128 -11.22 -20.29 6.81
CA ALA A 128 -9.92 -19.74 7.17
C ALA A 128 -10.04 -18.55 8.13
N LEU A 129 -10.97 -17.64 7.90
CA LEU A 129 -11.21 -16.49 8.78
C LEU A 129 -11.75 -16.89 10.16
N GLN A 130 -12.49 -17.99 10.27
CA GLN A 130 -12.97 -18.51 11.55
C GLN A 130 -11.86 -19.20 12.34
N ASN A 131 -10.96 -19.90 11.64
CA ASN A 131 -9.84 -20.62 12.25
C ASN A 131 -8.62 -19.72 12.52
N PHE A 132 -8.56 -18.54 11.90
CA PHE A 132 -7.45 -17.61 12.05
C PHE A 132 -7.50 -16.90 13.41
N SER A 133 -6.44 -17.08 14.18
CA SER A 133 -6.22 -16.37 15.44
C SER A 133 -5.37 -15.13 15.19
N VAL A 134 -5.91 -13.96 15.53
CA VAL A 134 -5.20 -12.68 15.43
C VAL A 134 -4.07 -12.67 16.45
N PRO A 135 -2.81 -12.41 16.03
CA PRO A 135 -1.68 -12.24 16.95
C PRO A 135 -1.86 -10.99 17.82
N ASP A 136 -1.32 -11.04 19.05
CA ASP A 136 -1.25 -9.90 19.96
C ASP A 136 -0.34 -8.78 19.43
#